data_AF-A0AAE1WLV9-F1
#
_entry.id   AF-A0AAE1WLV9-F1
#
_cell.length_a   1.000
_cell.length_b   1.000
_cell.length_c   1.000
_cell.angle_alpha   90.00
_cell.angle_beta   90.00
_cell.angle_gamma   90.00
#
_symmetry.space_group_name_H-M   'P 1'
#
loop_
_entity.id
_entity.type
_entity.pdbx_description
1 polymer ?
#
loop_
_entity_poly.entity_id
_entity_poly.type
_entity_poly.pdbx_seq_one_letter_code
_entity_poly.pdbx_strand_id
1 'polypeptide(L)'
;MNIADDKAPGPDGFSARFFNRAWSLIRKEITDAVLEFFHSGRLLKQINATLLVLIPNVQSPKVVADFRPISCCNLLYKINKIIVTRMQKVLDSLVHNTQIAFVPGRRITDNILLAQELLAAYN
;
A
#
# COMPACT_ATOMS: atom_id res chain seq x y z
N MET A 1 -3.99 11.01 -13.78
CA MET A 1 -3.51 10.41 -12.51
C MET A 1 -3.18 11.60 -11.59
N ASN A 2 -3.83 11.79 -10.44
CA ASN A 2 -3.43 12.86 -9.52
C ASN A 2 -2.57 12.22 -8.42
N ILE A 3 -1.27 12.39 -8.53
CA ILE A 3 -0.28 11.82 -7.60
C ILE A 3 0.60 12.97 -7.16
N ALA A 4 0.81 13.08 -5.84
CA ALA A 4 1.77 14.02 -5.27
C ALA A 4 3.17 13.79 -5.87
N ASP A 5 3.78 14.88 -6.34
CA ASP A 5 5.02 14.85 -7.10
C ASP A 5 6.26 14.45 -6.27
N ASP A 6 6.17 14.51 -4.95
CA ASP A 6 7.25 14.38 -3.97
C ASP A 6 7.57 12.94 -3.56
N LYS A 7 6.93 11.93 -4.18
CA LYS A 7 7.21 10.53 -3.88
C LYS A 7 8.51 10.06 -4.51
N ALA A 8 9.33 9.37 -3.72
CA ALA A 8 10.53 8.69 -4.19
C ALA A 8 10.18 7.67 -5.30
N PRO A 9 10.99 7.58 -6.37
CA PRO A 9 10.79 6.61 -7.44
C PRO A 9 11.12 5.19 -6.98
N GLY A 10 10.62 4.21 -7.72
CA GLY A 10 11.05 2.82 -7.58
C GLY A 10 12.35 2.54 -8.33
N PRO A 11 12.72 1.26 -8.50
CA PRO A 11 13.89 0.85 -9.28
C PRO A 11 13.93 1.37 -10.72
N ASP A 12 12.79 1.72 -11.32
CA ASP A 12 12.72 2.26 -12.68
C ASP A 12 13.16 3.73 -12.79
N GLY A 13 13.35 4.43 -11.67
CA GLY A 13 13.78 5.82 -11.62
C GLY A 13 12.71 6.84 -12.03
N PHE A 14 11.49 6.43 -12.38
CA PHE A 14 10.45 7.34 -12.82
C PHE A 14 9.63 7.88 -11.65
N SER A 15 9.69 9.19 -11.45
CA SER A 15 8.92 9.89 -10.40
C SER A 15 7.47 10.13 -10.80
N ALA A 16 6.61 10.43 -9.83
CA ALA A 16 5.23 10.84 -10.09
C ALA A 16 5.14 12.02 -11.07
N ARG A 17 6.07 12.98 -10.96
CA ARG A 17 6.17 14.14 -11.84
C ARG A 17 6.39 13.76 -13.31
N PHE A 18 7.19 12.72 -13.58
CA PHE A 18 7.38 12.21 -14.94
C PHE A 18 6.03 11.74 -15.53
N PHE A 19 5.33 10.87 -14.80
CA PHE A 19 4.04 10.34 -15.27
C PHE A 19 2.97 11.41 -15.41
N ASN A 20 2.92 12.38 -14.49
CA ASN A 20 1.98 13.51 -14.58
C ASN A 20 2.24 14.36 -15.82
N ARG A 21 3.50 14.65 -16.17
CA ARG A 21 3.87 15.43 -17.36
C ARG A 21 3.71 14.66 -18.66
N ALA A 22 4.09 13.38 -18.67
CA ALA A 22 4.02 12.52 -19.86
C ALA A 22 2.62 11.91 -20.06
N TRP A 23 1.65 12.16 -19.17
CA TRP A 23 0.36 11.47 -19.15
C TRP A 23 -0.37 11.51 -20.50
N SER A 24 -0.35 12.64 -21.21
CA SER A 24 -0.99 12.76 -22.53
C SER A 24 -0.41 11.79 -23.56
N LEU A 25 0.87 11.43 -23.45
CA LEU A 25 1.57 10.52 -24.34
C LEU A 25 1.39 9.06 -23.94
N ILE A 26 1.51 8.74 -22.65
CA ILE A 26 1.61 7.33 -22.17
C ILE A 26 0.33 6.76 -21.55
N ARG A 27 -0.74 7.57 -21.44
CA ARG A 27 -1.99 7.16 -20.77
C ARG A 27 -2.61 5.91 -21.38
N LYS A 28 -2.50 5.74 -22.69
CA LYS A 28 -3.17 4.64 -23.41
C LYS A 28 -2.51 3.33 -23.03
N GLU A 29 -1.20 3.25 -23.17
CA GLU A 29 -0.37 2.09 -22.88
C GLU A 29 -0.48 1.69 -21.40
N ILE A 30 -0.46 2.67 -20.49
CA ILE A 30 -0.65 2.39 -19.05
C ILE A 30 -2.04 1.82 -18.78
N THR A 31 -3.08 2.39 -19.40
CA THR A 31 -4.46 1.93 -19.20
C THR A 31 -4.63 0.51 -19.75
N ASP A 32 -4.13 0.26 -20.97
CA ASP A 32 -4.18 -1.05 -21.61
C ASP A 32 -3.45 -2.10 -20.76
N ALA A 33 -2.26 -1.77 -20.22
CA ALA A 33 -1.52 -2.67 -19.34
C ALA A 33 -2.25 -2.98 -18.03
N VAL A 34 -2.92 -1.99 -17.43
CA VAL A 34 -3.74 -2.21 -16.21
C VAL A 34 -4.96 -3.08 -16.52
N LEU A 35 -5.64 -2.85 -17.64
CA LEU A 35 -6.77 -3.66 -18.06
C LEU A 35 -6.34 -5.11 -18.34
N GLU A 36 -5.23 -5.29 -19.04
CA GLU A 36 -4.67 -6.62 -19.32
C GLU A 36 -4.29 -7.36 -18.04
N PHE A 37 -3.77 -6.68 -17.02
CA PHE A 37 -3.54 -7.30 -15.71
C PHE A 37 -4.83 -7.84 -15.10
N PHE A 38 -5.95 -7.09 -15.17
CA PHE A 38 -7.22 -7.54 -14.64
C PHE A 38 -7.89 -8.62 -15.51
N HIS A 39 -7.55 -8.70 -16.80
CA HIS A 39 -8.02 -9.75 -17.69
C HIS A 39 -7.24 -11.06 -17.51
N SER A 40 -5.91 -10.99 -17.48
CA SER A 40 -5.01 -12.15 -17.47
C SER A 40 -4.57 -12.59 -16.07
N GLY A 41 -4.67 -11.72 -15.07
CA GLY A 41 -4.10 -11.92 -13.73
C GLY A 41 -2.57 -11.86 -13.69
N ARG A 42 -1.91 -11.46 -14.79
CA ARG A 42 -0.44 -11.47 -14.91
C ARG A 42 0.12 -10.06 -14.88
N LEU A 43 1.11 -9.85 -14.01
CA LEU A 43 1.85 -8.59 -13.91
C LEU A 43 3.28 -8.78 -14.43
N LEU A 44 3.78 -7.81 -15.21
CA LEU A 44 5.18 -7.79 -15.62
C LEU A 44 6.09 -7.72 -14.40
N LYS A 45 7.09 -8.60 -14.33
CA LYS A 45 8.02 -8.71 -13.18
C LYS A 45 8.71 -7.38 -12.89
N GLN A 46 9.03 -6.62 -13.94
CA GLN A 46 9.66 -5.31 -13.87
C GLN A 46 8.77 -4.29 -13.14
N ILE A 47 7.45 -4.32 -13.34
CA ILE A 47 6.51 -3.44 -12.61
C ILE A 47 6.48 -3.80 -11.12
N ASN A 48 6.64 -5.09 -10.79
CA ASN A 48 6.67 -5.57 -9.41
C ASN A 48 8.04 -5.40 -8.72
N ALA A 49 9.05 -4.88 -9.43
CA ALA A 49 10.35 -4.60 -8.82
C ALA A 49 10.22 -3.52 -7.73
N THR A 50 10.90 -3.75 -6.61
CA THR A 50 10.85 -2.87 -5.43
C THR A 50 12.27 -2.60 -4.94
N LEU A 51 12.56 -1.34 -4.67
CA LEU A 51 13.79 -0.92 -4.00
C LEU A 51 13.55 -0.95 -2.50
N LEU A 52 14.30 -1.77 -1.77
CA LEU A 52 14.27 -1.81 -0.30
C LEU A 52 15.25 -0.78 0.25
N VAL A 53 14.73 0.25 0.90
CA VAL A 53 15.50 1.30 1.57
C VAL A 53 15.44 1.06 3.07
N LEU A 54 16.58 1.02 3.74
CA LEU A 54 16.66 0.86 5.20
C LEU A 54 16.74 2.25 5.86
N ILE A 55 15.73 2.59 6.66
CA ILE A 55 15.73 3.83 7.44
C ILE A 55 16.03 3.50 8.90
N PRO A 56 17.02 4.16 9.55
CA PRO A 56 17.31 3.92 10.95
C PRO A 56 16.15 4.37 11.84
N ASN A 57 15.75 3.53 12.79
CA ASN A 57 14.77 3.86 13.83
C ASN A 57 15.40 4.50 15.06
N VAL A 58 16.72 4.36 15.22
CA VAL A 58 17.51 4.85 16.35
C VAL A 58 18.72 5.65 15.84
N GLN A 59 19.28 6.52 16.67
CA GLN A 59 20.37 7.43 16.29
C GLN A 59 21.66 6.71 15.84
N SER A 60 21.94 5.52 16.41
CA SER A 60 23.15 4.76 16.12
C SER A 60 22.81 3.27 15.97
N PRO A 61 22.29 2.87 14.79
CA PRO A 61 21.87 1.50 14.55
C PRO A 61 23.08 0.56 14.54
N LYS A 62 22.97 -0.58 15.20
CA LYS A 62 24.01 -1.61 15.32
C LYS A 62 23.57 -2.96 14.79
N VAL A 63 22.27 -3.23 14.79
CA VAL A 63 21.68 -4.50 14.32
C VAL A 63 20.61 -4.25 13.26
N VAL A 64 20.28 -5.27 12.48
CA VAL A 64 19.27 -5.17 11.40
C VAL A 64 17.90 -4.73 11.94
N ALA A 65 17.54 -5.15 13.15
CA ALA A 65 16.29 -4.75 13.81
C ALA A 65 16.19 -3.24 14.12
N ASP A 66 17.32 -2.53 14.14
CA ASP A 66 17.35 -1.08 14.33
C ASP A 66 16.91 -0.30 13.08
N PHE A 67 16.73 -0.99 11.96
CA PHE A 67 16.26 -0.40 10.71
C PHE A 67 14.81 -0.77 10.42
N ARG A 68 14.05 0.21 9.94
CA ARG A 68 12.76 -0.01 9.30
C ARG A 68 12.96 -0.11 7.79
N PRO A 69 12.62 -1.24 7.15
CA PRO A 69 12.60 -1.31 5.71
C PRO A 69 11.44 -0.50 5.15
N ILE A 70 11.70 0.29 4.11
CA ILE A 70 10.71 0.93 3.27
C ILE A 70 10.82 0.34 1.86
N SER A 71 9.68 -0.11 1.35
CA SER A 71 9.53 -0.59 -0.02
C SER A 71 9.17 0.56 -0.95
N CYS A 72 10.13 0.98 -1.78
CA CYS A 72 9.91 1.94 -2.85
C CYS A 72 9.57 1.16 -4.14
N CYS A 73 8.28 0.99 -4.41
CA CYS A 73 7.80 0.28 -5.60
C CYS A 73 7.71 1.22 -6.82
N ASN A 74 7.82 0.66 -8.02
CA ASN A 74 7.56 1.40 -9.26
C ASN A 74 6.15 2.01 -9.25
N LEU A 75 5.97 3.18 -9.86
CA LEU A 75 4.69 3.89 -9.79
C LEU A 75 3.54 3.09 -10.41
N LEU A 76 3.84 2.32 -11.46
CA LEU A 76 2.88 1.44 -12.13
C LEU A 76 2.38 0.30 -11.22
N TYR A 77 3.12 -0.05 -10.16
CA TYR A 77 2.64 -0.99 -9.14
C TYR A 77 1.39 -0.48 -8.39
N LYS A 78 0.97 0.77 -8.59
CA LYS A 78 -0.31 1.31 -8.10
C LYS A 78 -1.55 0.54 -8.54
N ILE A 79 -1.41 -0.43 -9.46
CA ILE A 79 -2.41 -1.50 -9.66
C ILE A 79 -2.86 -2.10 -8.31
N ASN A 80 -1.94 -2.33 -7.36
CA ASN A 80 -2.28 -2.79 -6.01
C ASN A 80 -3.28 -1.86 -5.30
N LYS A 81 -3.12 -0.54 -5.42
CA LYS A 81 -4.07 0.42 -4.82
C LYS A 81 -5.47 0.28 -5.41
N ILE A 82 -5.60 -0.05 -6.70
CA ILE A 82 -6.91 -0.31 -7.33
C ILE A 82 -7.56 -1.55 -6.71
N ILE A 83 -6.78 -2.62 -6.51
CA ILE A 83 -7.24 -3.85 -5.86
C ILE A 83 -7.72 -3.55 -4.44
N VAL A 84 -6.89 -2.88 -3.63
CA VAL A 84 -7.25 -2.50 -2.25
C VAL A 84 -8.55 -1.69 -2.21
N THR A 85 -8.70 -0.67 -3.06
CA THR A 85 -9.92 0.14 -3.10
C THR A 85 -11.16 -0.68 -3.48
N ARG A 86 -11.03 -1.71 -4.34
CA ARG A 86 -12.13 -2.63 -4.66
C ARG A 86 -12.45 -3.56 -3.49
N MET A 87 -11.43 -4.13 -2.85
CA MET A 87 -11.59 -5.01 -1.69
C MET A 87 -12.20 -4.29 -0.48
N GLN A 88 -11.84 -3.03 -0.25
CA GLN A 88 -12.38 -2.21 0.83
C GLN A 88 -13.91 -2.15 0.84
N LYS A 89 -14.56 -2.24 -0.32
CA LYS A 89 -16.04 -2.20 -0.43
C LYS A 89 -16.74 -3.43 0.17
N VAL A 90 -16.03 -4.54 0.29
CA VAL A 90 -16.56 -5.81 0.80
C VAL A 90 -15.85 -6.26 2.07
N LEU A 91 -14.79 -5.56 2.48
CA LEU A 91 -13.91 -5.98 3.57
C LEU A 91 -14.67 -6.19 4.87
N ASP A 92 -15.62 -5.32 5.19
CA ASP A 92 -16.42 -5.42 6.43
C ASP A 92 -17.19 -6.72 6.56
N SER A 93 -17.65 -7.30 5.44
CA SER A 93 -18.33 -8.61 5.43
C SER A 93 -17.38 -9.81 5.47
N LEU A 94 -16.10 -9.59 5.17
CA LEU A 94 -15.10 -10.67 5.06
C LEU A 94 -14.27 -10.85 6.32
N VAL A 95 -14.15 -9.83 7.16
CA VAL A 95 -13.34 -9.86 8.39
C VAL A 95 -14.19 -9.73 9.63
N HIS A 96 -13.82 -10.49 10.68
CA HIS A 96 -14.49 -10.45 11.97
C HIS A 96 -14.46 -9.03 12.57
N ASN A 97 -15.45 -8.68 13.40
CA ASN A 97 -15.57 -7.35 14.03
C ASN A 97 -14.34 -6.95 14.86
N THR A 98 -13.59 -7.92 15.39
CA THR A 98 -12.36 -7.70 16.15
C THR A 98 -11.15 -7.33 15.27
N GLN A 99 -11.24 -7.51 13.95
CA GLN A 99 -10.24 -7.02 13.00
C GLN A 99 -10.48 -5.52 12.75
N ILE A 100 -9.79 -4.69 13.52
CA ILE A 100 -9.94 -3.23 13.50
C ILE A 100 -8.88 -2.53 12.62
N ALA A 101 -7.68 -3.10 12.54
CA ALA A 101 -6.56 -2.45 11.86
C ALA A 101 -6.80 -2.41 10.35
N PHE A 102 -6.59 -1.23 9.76
CA PHE A 102 -6.71 -1.00 8.32
C PHE A 102 -8.12 -1.24 7.71
N VAL A 103 -9.17 -1.33 8.55
CA VAL A 103 -10.56 -1.38 8.11
C VAL A 103 -11.19 0.00 8.29
N PRO A 104 -11.72 0.64 7.22
CA PRO A 104 -12.38 1.94 7.35
C PRO A 104 -13.49 1.93 8.39
N GLY A 105 -13.59 3.00 9.19
CA GLY A 105 -14.63 3.13 10.22
C GLY A 105 -14.36 2.41 11.54
N ARG A 106 -13.37 1.50 11.60
CA ARG A 106 -12.97 0.81 12.84
C ARG A 106 -11.78 1.50 13.49
N ARG A 107 -11.78 1.60 14.82
CA ARG A 107 -10.75 2.32 15.59
C ARG A 107 -10.04 1.39 16.56
N ILE A 108 -8.79 1.71 16.89
CA ILE A 108 -8.03 0.94 17.89
C ILE A 108 -8.64 1.01 19.29
N THR A 109 -9.35 2.10 19.58
CA THR A 109 -10.10 2.29 20.81
C THR A 109 -11.20 1.25 21.01
N ASP A 110 -11.78 0.73 19.93
CA ASP A 110 -12.89 -0.22 20.01
C ASP A 110 -12.41 -1.56 20.61
N ASN A 111 -11.19 -2.00 20.28
CA ASN A 111 -10.59 -3.18 20.89
C ASN A 111 -10.14 -2.95 22.33
N ILE A 112 -9.69 -1.74 22.68
CA ILE A 112 -9.34 -1.40 24.07
C ILE A 112 -10.58 -1.51 24.95
N LEU A 113 -11.71 -0.96 24.49
CA LEU A 113 -12.98 -1.04 25.20
C LEU A 113 -13.47 -2.48 25.35
N LEU A 114 -13.45 -3.26 24.25
CA LEU A 114 -13.83 -4.67 24.27
C LEU A 114 -13.00 -5.48 25.28
N ALA A 115 -11.68 -5.24 25.33
CA ALA A 115 -10.81 -5.92 26.30
C ALA A 115 -11.15 -5.55 27.75
N GLN A 116 -11.48 -4.28 28.00
CA GLN A 116 -11.92 -3.82 29.33
C GLN A 116 -13.24 -4.45 29.75
N GLU A 117 -14.23 -4.53 28.85
CA GLU A 117 -15.53 -5.17 29.11
C GLU A 117 -15.39 -6.66 29.42
N LEU A 118 -14.56 -7.38 28.65
CA LEU A 118 -14.29 -8.81 28.88
C LEU A 118 -13.62 -9.06 30.23
N LEU A 119 -12.66 -8.21 30.63
CA LEU A 119 -12.01 -8.30 31.94
C LEU A 119 -12.97 -7.98 33.09
N ALA A 120 -13.86 -7.00 32.90
CA ALA A 120 -14.86 -6.63 33.90
C ALA A 120 -15.90 -7.74 34.11
N ALA A 121 -16.33 -8.42 33.03
CA ALA A 121 -17.29 -9.53 33.10
C ALA A 121 -16.70 -10.86 33.61
N TYR A 122 -15.39 -10.93 33.79
CA TYR A 122 -14.69 -12.11 34.32
C TYR A 122 -14.59 -12.13 35.85
N ASN A 123 -14.88 -10.99 36.51
CA ASN A 123 -14.99 -10.87 37.97
C ASN A 123 -16.46 -10.87 38.41
#